data_AF-A0A8J3G5W6-F1
#
_entry.id   AF-A0A8J3G5W6-F1
#
_cell.length_a   1.000
_cell.length_b   1.000
_cell.length_c   1.000
_cell.angle_alpha   90.00
_cell.angle_beta   90.00
_cell.angle_gamma   90.00
#
_symmetry.space_group_name_H-M   'P 1'
#
loop_
_entity.id
_entity.type
_entity.pdbx_description
1 polymer ?
#
loop_
_entity_poly.entity_id
_entity_poly.type
_entity_poly.pdbx_seq_one_letter_code
_entity_poly.pdbx_strand_id
1 'polypeptide(L)'
;MKEHIDNLLEKYWEGESTLEEEKELRFLLSEVQGYESAKEFFLGISELSQLEGKEPVKPIVTLPFWKRTWLGYAASLALFVSIAFVVFQHQQQKAKQEAYEQVVAALSLIQENMQKGSESMEVLRELRHLQTPINLFDIEQ
;
A
#
# COMPACT_ATOMS: atom_id res chain seq x y z
N MET A 1 -0.47 -63.70 -17.03
CA MET A 1 -1.11 -62.40 -17.33
C MET A 1 -1.18 -61.54 -16.08
N LYS A 2 -1.82 -61.98 -14.99
CA LYS A 2 -1.83 -61.22 -13.71
C LYS A 2 -0.43 -61.01 -13.11
N GLU A 3 0.39 -62.05 -13.04
CA GLU A 3 1.79 -61.95 -12.55
C GLU A 3 2.65 -60.96 -13.34
N HIS A 4 2.36 -60.78 -14.63
CA HIS A 4 3.08 -59.82 -15.48
C HIS A 4 2.65 -58.38 -15.17
N ILE A 5 1.36 -58.16 -14.94
CA ILE A 5 0.82 -56.85 -14.49
C ILE A 5 1.36 -56.51 -13.10
N ASP A 6 1.46 -57.49 -12.20
CA ASP A 6 2.01 -57.29 -10.85
C ASP A 6 3.49 -56.89 -10.91
N ASN A 7 4.30 -57.57 -11.75
CA ASN A 7 5.71 -57.22 -11.95
C ASN A 7 5.88 -55.81 -12.54
N LEU A 8 5.05 -55.44 -13.53
CA LEU A 8 5.06 -54.10 -14.12
C LEU A 8 4.62 -53.02 -13.12
N LEU A 9 3.63 -53.31 -12.28
CA LEU A 9 3.21 -52.41 -11.20
C LEU A 9 4.32 -52.22 -10.17
N GLU A 10 4.97 -53.29 -9.74
CA GLU A 10 6.07 -53.25 -8.77
C GLU A 10 7.22 -52.37 -9.30
N LYS A 11 7.68 -52.61 -10.54
CA LYS A 11 8.67 -51.76 -11.21
C LYS A 11 8.24 -50.30 -11.32
N TYR A 12 6.97 -50.04 -11.62
CA TYR A 12 6.43 -48.68 -11.70
C TYR A 12 6.48 -47.98 -10.33
N TRP A 13 6.10 -48.69 -9.26
CA TRP A 13 6.14 -48.16 -7.90
C TRP A 13 7.57 -47.96 -7.39
N GLU A 14 8.52 -48.80 -7.82
CA GLU A 14 9.94 -48.66 -7.54
C GLU A 14 10.63 -47.59 -8.41
N GLY A 15 9.96 -47.12 -9.47
CA GLY A 15 10.47 -46.10 -10.40
C GLY A 15 11.50 -46.63 -11.41
N GLU A 16 11.52 -47.94 -11.64
CA GLU A 16 12.43 -48.61 -12.59
C GLU A 16 11.77 -48.92 -13.95
N SER A 17 10.50 -48.55 -14.14
CA SER A 17 9.77 -48.79 -15.38
C SER A 17 10.19 -47.86 -16.53
N THR A 18 10.17 -48.40 -17.75
CA THR A 18 10.36 -47.63 -18.98
C THR A 18 9.03 -47.10 -19.54
N LEU A 19 9.10 -46.10 -20.42
CA LEU A 19 7.90 -45.52 -21.07
C LEU A 19 7.13 -46.53 -21.94
N GLU A 20 7.80 -47.55 -22.46
CA GLU A 20 7.17 -48.62 -23.26
C GLU A 20 6.40 -49.57 -22.34
N GLU A 21 7.00 -49.99 -21.23
CA GLU A 21 6.38 -50.80 -20.18
C GLU A 21 5.16 -50.10 -19.56
N GLU A 22 5.21 -48.79 -19.34
CA GLU A 22 4.06 -48.02 -18.81
C GLU A 22 2.88 -47.96 -19.79
N LYS A 23 3.15 -47.84 -21.10
CA LYS A 23 2.10 -47.88 -22.12
C LYS A 23 1.45 -49.25 -22.18
N GLU A 24 2.26 -50.31 -22.11
CA GLU A 24 1.78 -51.69 -22.05
C GLU A 24 0.95 -51.92 -20.79
N LEU A 25 1.42 -51.47 -19.61
CA LEU A 25 0.71 -51.57 -18.35
C LEU A 25 -0.66 -50.89 -18.41
N ARG A 26 -0.75 -49.70 -19.00
CA ARG A 26 -2.03 -48.98 -19.20
C ARG A 26 -2.99 -49.76 -20.09
N PHE A 27 -2.50 -50.36 -21.16
CA PHE A 27 -3.32 -51.19 -22.06
C PHE A 27 -3.82 -52.44 -21.34
N LEU A 28 -2.93 -53.17 -20.66
CA LEU A 28 -3.28 -54.40 -19.93
C LEU A 28 -4.26 -54.13 -18.78
N LEU A 29 -4.11 -53.02 -18.06
CA LEU A 29 -5.05 -52.59 -17.02
C LEU A 29 -6.44 -52.27 -17.57
N SER A 30 -6.55 -51.82 -18.83
CA SER A 30 -7.86 -51.55 -19.46
C SER A 30 -8.63 -52.82 -19.84
N GLU A 31 -7.93 -53.93 -20.11
CA GLU A 31 -8.52 -55.17 -20.62
C GLU A 31 -8.83 -56.19 -19.50
N VAL A 32 -8.07 -56.17 -18.40
CA VAL A 32 -8.20 -57.14 -17.30
C VAL A 32 -9.26 -56.73 -16.27
N GLN A 33 -10.04 -57.68 -15.75
CA GLN A 33 -10.96 -57.48 -14.61
C GLN A 33 -10.20 -57.54 -13.27
N GLY A 34 -10.42 -56.55 -12.38
CA GLY A 34 -9.69 -56.34 -11.12
C GLY A 34 -8.89 -55.04 -11.08
N TYR A 35 -8.00 -54.91 -10.08
CA TYR A 35 -7.07 -53.77 -9.89
C TYR A 35 -7.75 -52.40 -9.89
N GLU A 36 -8.82 -52.23 -9.12
CA GLU A 36 -9.60 -50.98 -9.11
C GLU A 36 -8.75 -49.77 -8.71
N SER A 37 -7.90 -49.90 -7.69
CA SER A 37 -7.01 -48.82 -7.25
C SER A 37 -6.02 -48.37 -8.33
N ALA A 38 -5.40 -49.32 -9.05
CA ALA A 38 -4.49 -48.99 -10.15
C ALA A 38 -5.24 -48.37 -11.34
N LYS A 39 -6.44 -48.87 -11.66
CA LYS A 39 -7.27 -48.31 -12.73
C LYS A 39 -7.68 -46.88 -12.46
N GLU A 40 -8.15 -46.57 -11.26
CA GLU A 40 -8.52 -45.20 -10.87
C GLU A 40 -7.33 -44.25 -11.05
N PHE A 41 -6.14 -44.67 -10.64
CA PHE A 41 -4.92 -43.89 -10.80
C PHE A 41 -4.53 -43.67 -12.27
N PHE A 42 -4.43 -44.74 -13.07
CA PHE A 42 -3.93 -44.65 -14.44
C PHE A 42 -4.97 -44.13 -15.44
N LEU A 43 -6.24 -44.52 -15.29
CA LEU A 43 -7.33 -44.16 -16.21
C LEU A 43 -8.03 -42.86 -15.79
N GLY A 44 -8.14 -42.56 -14.49
CA GLY A 44 -8.76 -41.32 -14.02
C GLY A 44 -7.99 -40.06 -14.46
N ILE A 45 -6.66 -40.15 -14.53
CA ILE A 45 -5.82 -39.06 -15.08
C ILE A 45 -6.10 -38.84 -16.57
N SER A 46 -6.38 -39.92 -17.33
CA SER A 46 -6.63 -39.82 -18.78
C SER A 46 -7.95 -39.12 -19.12
N GLU A 47 -8.97 -39.28 -18.28
CA GLU A 47 -10.24 -38.54 -18.40
C GLU A 47 -10.06 -37.05 -18.09
N LEU A 48 -9.21 -36.72 -17.09
CA LEU A 48 -8.88 -35.34 -16.75
C LEU A 48 -8.09 -34.64 -17.85
N SER A 49 -7.14 -35.33 -18.49
CA SER A 49 -6.39 -34.76 -19.62
C SER A 49 -7.26 -34.45 -20.85
N GLN A 50 -8.39 -35.15 -21.02
CA GLN A 50 -9.37 -34.82 -22.06
C GLN A 50 -10.19 -33.56 -21.73
N LEU A 51 -10.31 -33.21 -20.44
CA LEU A 51 -10.98 -31.99 -19.98
C LEU A 51 -10.09 -30.74 -20.10
N GLU A 52 -8.77 -30.88 -20.08
CA GLU A 52 -7.80 -29.77 -20.21
C GLU A 52 -7.75 -29.14 -21.61
N GLY A 53 -8.45 -29.68 -22.61
CA GLY A 53 -8.47 -29.17 -23.99
C GLY A 53 -9.35 -27.95 -24.26
N LYS A 54 -10.07 -27.41 -23.26
CA LYS A 54 -10.80 -26.15 -23.41
C LYS A 54 -10.05 -25.04 -22.69
N GLU A 55 -9.09 -24.43 -23.39
CA GLU A 55 -8.58 -23.13 -22.98
C GLU A 55 -9.77 -22.21 -22.67
N PRO A 56 -9.78 -21.52 -21.51
CA PRO A 56 -10.85 -20.59 -21.21
C PRO A 56 -10.80 -19.48 -22.27
N VAL A 57 -11.72 -19.53 -23.22
CA VAL A 57 -11.96 -18.46 -24.18
C VAL A 57 -12.31 -17.23 -23.35
N LYS A 58 -11.32 -16.35 -23.14
CA LYS A 58 -11.52 -15.09 -22.42
C LYS A 58 -12.65 -14.37 -23.15
N PRO A 59 -13.80 -14.10 -22.50
CA PRO A 59 -14.84 -13.34 -23.16
C PRO A 59 -14.24 -11.98 -23.51
N ILE A 60 -14.19 -11.68 -24.80
CA ILE A 60 -13.81 -10.34 -25.27
C ILE A 60 -14.99 -9.45 -24.90
N VAL A 61 -14.92 -8.84 -23.72
CA VAL A 61 -15.91 -7.85 -23.28
C VAL A 61 -15.67 -6.59 -24.09
N THR A 62 -16.35 -6.46 -25.23
CA THR A 62 -16.31 -5.23 -26.02
C THR A 62 -17.23 -4.20 -25.37
N LEU A 63 -16.66 -3.21 -24.68
CA LEU A 63 -17.44 -2.07 -24.23
C LEU A 63 -17.90 -1.25 -25.45
N PRO A 64 -19.15 -0.75 -25.46
CA PRO A 64 -19.66 0.05 -26.57
C PRO A 64 -18.82 1.32 -26.76
N PHE A 65 -18.53 1.65 -28.02
CA PHE A 65 -17.62 2.75 -28.41
C PHE A 65 -17.98 4.11 -27.79
N TRP A 66 -19.27 4.37 -27.56
CA TRP A 66 -19.75 5.60 -26.94
C TRP A 66 -19.36 5.71 -25.45
N LYS A 67 -19.27 4.59 -24.73
CA LYS A 67 -18.76 4.57 -23.35
C LYS A 67 -17.25 4.78 -23.30
N ARG A 68 -16.52 4.35 -24.35
CA ARG A 68 -15.07 4.53 -24.45
C ARG A 68 -14.68 5.99 -24.73
N THR A 69 -15.42 6.70 -25.57
CA THR A 69 -15.16 8.14 -25.83
C THR A 69 -15.49 9.02 -24.62
N TRP A 70 -16.59 8.75 -23.93
CA TRP A 70 -16.94 9.42 -22.67
C TRP A 70 -15.87 9.23 -21.58
N LEU A 71 -15.28 8.03 -21.49
CA LEU A 71 -14.20 7.76 -20.55
C LEU A 71 -12.93 8.58 -20.87
N GLY A 72 -12.63 8.79 -22.15
CA GLY A 72 -11.52 9.64 -22.58
C GLY A 72 -11.71 11.11 -22.20
N TYR A 73 -12.91 11.66 -22.40
CA TYR A 73 -13.23 13.03 -21.98
C TYR A 73 -13.20 13.18 -20.46
N ALA A 74 -13.73 12.20 -19.71
CA ALA A 74 -13.69 12.20 -18.25
C ALA A 74 -12.26 12.16 -17.71
N ALA A 75 -11.38 11.35 -18.31
CA ALA A 75 -9.97 11.28 -17.92
C ALA A 75 -9.24 12.61 -18.13
N SER A 76 -9.47 13.28 -19.27
CA SER A 76 -8.90 14.60 -19.55
C SER A 76 -9.38 15.64 -18.54
N LEU A 77 -10.68 15.69 -18.26
CA LEU A 77 -11.25 16.60 -17.26
C LEU A 77 -10.70 16.34 -15.85
N ALA A 78 -10.57 15.07 -15.46
CA ALA A 78 -10.00 14.70 -14.17
C ALA A 78 -8.55 15.17 -13.99
N LEU A 79 -7.74 15.10 -15.06
CA LEU A 79 -6.38 15.65 -15.03
C LEU A 79 -6.38 17.15 -14.80
N PHE A 80 -7.21 17.91 -15.52
CA PHE A 80 -7.31 19.36 -15.33
C PHE A 80 -7.78 19.73 -13.91
N VAL A 81 -8.79 19.02 -13.38
CA VAL A 81 -9.31 19.25 -12.02
C VAL A 81 -8.23 18.94 -10.98
N SER A 82 -7.49 17.85 -11.14
CA SER A 82 -6.40 17.47 -10.24
C SER A 82 -5.31 18.55 -10.17
N ILE A 83 -4.86 19.04 -11.33
CA ILE A 83 -3.84 20.10 -11.41
C ILE A 83 -4.37 21.40 -10.76
N ALA A 84 -5.61 21.79 -11.09
CA ALA A 84 -6.22 22.99 -10.51
C ALA A 84 -6.34 22.90 -8.99
N PHE A 85 -6.72 21.74 -8.46
CA PHE A 85 -6.82 21.50 -7.02
C PHE A 85 -5.47 21.65 -6.32
N VAL A 86 -4.41 21.03 -6.87
CA VAL A 86 -3.05 21.13 -6.32
C VAL A 86 -2.55 22.58 -6.33
N VAL A 87 -2.74 23.31 -7.44
CA VAL A 87 -2.33 24.72 -7.55
C VAL A 87 -3.07 25.58 -6.54
N PHE A 88 -4.39 25.40 -6.41
CA PHE A 88 -5.19 26.15 -5.46
C PHE A 88 -4.79 25.88 -4.01
N GLN A 89 -4.56 24.60 -3.67
CA GLN A 89 -4.08 24.22 -2.34
C GLN A 89 -2.71 24.84 -2.05
N HIS A 90 -1.80 24.81 -3.01
CA HIS A 90 -0.46 25.37 -2.86
C HIS A 90 -0.49 26.90 -2.67
N GLN A 91 -1.32 27.61 -3.45
CA GLN A 91 -1.55 29.04 -3.30
C GLN A 91 -2.07 29.39 -1.90
N GLN A 92 -3.04 28.62 -1.38
CA GLN A 92 -3.54 28.84 -0.02
C GLN A 92 -2.47 28.64 1.05
N GLN A 93 -1.60 27.63 0.89
CA GLN A 93 -0.53 27.40 1.86
C GLN A 93 0.50 28.54 1.83
N LYS A 94 0.84 29.04 0.65
CA LYS A 94 1.72 30.22 0.51
C LYS A 94 1.12 31.45 1.19
N ALA A 95 -0.15 31.76 0.92
CA ALA A 95 -0.82 32.88 1.56
C ALA A 95 -0.87 32.76 3.11
N LYS A 96 -1.04 31.54 3.64
CA LYS A 96 -0.98 31.27 5.08
C LYS A 96 0.42 31.48 5.66
N GLN A 97 1.45 31.06 4.95
CA GLN A 97 2.85 31.25 5.36
C GLN A 97 3.21 32.73 5.40
N GLU A 98 2.87 33.49 4.35
CA GLU A 98 3.12 34.94 4.30
C GLU A 98 2.42 35.68 5.44
N ALA A 99 1.16 35.34 5.72
CA ALA A 99 0.43 35.92 6.85
C ALA A 99 1.07 35.54 8.20
N TYR A 100 1.52 34.30 8.36
CA TYR A 100 2.21 33.84 9.57
C TYR A 100 3.53 34.60 9.79
N GLU A 101 4.34 34.76 8.74
CA GLU A 101 5.60 35.51 8.79
C GLU A 101 5.37 36.98 9.20
N GLN A 102 4.35 37.62 8.64
CA GLN A 102 3.98 39.00 9.01
C GLN A 102 3.60 39.11 10.49
N VAL A 103 2.82 38.16 11.01
CA VAL A 103 2.42 38.14 12.42
C VAL A 103 3.62 37.90 13.32
N VAL A 104 4.51 36.96 12.99
CA VAL A 104 5.73 36.69 13.76
C VAL A 104 6.65 37.90 13.77
N ALA A 105 6.84 38.57 12.64
CA ALA A 105 7.62 39.79 12.55
C ALA A 105 7.01 40.93 13.40
N ALA A 106 5.69 41.08 13.38
CA ALA A 106 5.01 42.06 14.25
C ALA A 106 5.19 41.72 15.73
N LEU A 107 5.05 40.45 16.11
CA LEU A 107 5.26 39.98 17.47
C LEU A 107 6.71 40.19 17.95
N SER A 108 7.71 39.99 17.08
CA SER A 108 9.11 40.24 17.43
C SER A 108 9.38 41.72 17.71
N LEU A 109 8.74 42.63 16.96
CA LEU A 109 8.84 44.07 17.23
C LEU A 109 8.15 44.45 18.55
N ILE A 110 7.00 43.84 18.85
CA ILE A 110 6.33 44.05 20.14
C ILE A 110 7.22 43.56 21.29
N GLN A 111 7.84 42.38 21.14
CA GLN A 111 8.75 41.82 22.13
C GLN A 111 9.96 42.72 22.37
N GLU A 112 10.58 43.26 21.31
CA GLU A 112 11.70 44.18 21.42
C GLU A 112 11.33 45.45 22.20
N ASN A 113 10.17 46.04 21.90
CA ASN A 113 9.68 47.22 22.59
C ASN A 113 9.31 46.92 24.05
N MET A 114 8.75 45.74 24.33
CA MET A 114 8.42 45.31 25.68
C MET A 114 9.68 45.07 26.52
N GLN A 115 10.74 44.50 25.94
CA GLN A 115 12.01 44.31 26.62
C GLN A 115 12.68 45.65 26.97
N LYS A 116 12.73 46.60 26.04
CA LYS A 116 13.20 47.97 26.30
C LYS A 116 12.38 48.68 27.40
N GLY A 117 11.06 48.49 27.37
CA GLY A 117 10.16 48.99 28.42
C GLY A 117 10.43 48.37 29.78
N SER A 118 10.69 47.06 29.84
CA SER A 118 11.05 46.35 31.07
C SER A 118 12.38 46.81 31.64
N GLU A 119 13.42 46.97 30.81
CA GLU A 119 14.73 47.49 31.22
C GLU A 119 14.61 48.90 31.81
N SER A 120 13.80 49.75 31.15
CA SER A 120 13.53 51.12 31.65
C SER A 120 12.80 51.10 32.99
N MET A 121 11.83 50.18 33.17
CA MET A 121 11.13 49.99 34.44
C MET A 121 12.02 49.43 35.54
N GLU A 122 12.97 48.56 35.20
CA GLU A 122 13.96 48.02 36.14
C GLU A 122 14.90 49.11 36.65
N VAL A 123 15.42 49.96 35.76
CA VAL A 123 16.22 51.15 36.12
C VAL A 123 15.40 52.11 37.00
N LEU A 124 14.14 52.37 36.66
CA LEU A 124 13.26 53.22 37.48
C LEU A 124 12.95 52.58 38.85
N ARG A 125 12.88 51.26 38.95
CA ARG A 125 12.68 50.53 40.21
C ARG A 125 13.93 50.64 41.09
N GLU A 126 15.12 50.47 40.53
CA GLU A 126 16.39 50.64 41.23
C GLU A 126 16.56 52.09 41.73
N LEU A 127 16.30 53.08 40.88
CA LEU A 127 16.32 54.50 41.28
C LEU A 127 15.30 54.80 42.38
N ARG A 128 14.10 54.21 42.33
CA ARG A 128 13.10 54.33 43.40
C ARG A 128 13.60 53.72 44.71
N HIS A 129 14.34 52.62 44.68
CA HIS A 129 14.95 52.03 45.87
C HIS A 129 16.12 52.87 46.43
N LEU A 130 16.83 53.59 45.57
CA LEU A 130 17.87 54.54 45.98
C LEU A 130 17.28 55.86 46.51
N GLN A 131 16.10 56.25 46.03
CA GLN A 131 15.36 57.43 46.49
C GLN A 131 14.34 57.12 47.59
N THR A 132 14.13 55.85 47.98
CA THR A 132 13.40 55.56 49.23
C THR A 132 14.18 56.25 50.35
N PRO A 133 13.57 57.22 51.04
CA PRO A 133 14.29 58.04 51.99
C PRO A 133 14.96 57.14 53.04
N ILE A 134 16.16 57.56 53.42
CA ILE A 134 16.86 57.23 54.65
C ILE A 134 15.86 57.37 55.82
N ASN A 135 15.05 56.35 56.06
CA ASN A 135 14.34 56.11 57.32
C ASN A 135 15.26 55.27 58.22
N LEU A 136 16.55 55.61 58.23
CA LEU A 136 17.55 55.07 59.15
C LEU A 136 17.70 55.94 60.42
N PHE A 137 16.80 56.90 60.61
CA PHE A 137 16.69 57.69 61.83
C PHE A 137 15.23 57.71 62.32
N ASP A 138 14.68 56.53 62.58
CA ASP A 138 13.68 56.42 63.65
C ASP A 138 14.45 56.58 64.97
N ILE A 139 14.53 57.82 65.45
CA ILE A 139 14.96 58.10 66.82
C ILE A 139 13.72 57.92 67.68
N GLU A 140 13.78 56.97 68.62
CA GLU A 140 12.82 56.84 69.71
C GLU A 140 12.47 58.20 70.32
N GLN A 141 11.17 58.54 70.35
CA GLN A 141 10.54 59.32 71.42
C GLN A 141 9.10 58.85 71.63
#